data_AF-A0A958PF79-F1
#
_entry.id   AF-A0A958PF79-F1
#
_cell.length_a   1.000
_cell.length_b   1.000
_cell.length_c   1.000
_cell.angle_alpha   90.00
_cell.angle_beta   90.00
_cell.angle_gamma   90.00
#
_symmetry.space_group_name_H-M   'P 1'
#
loop_
_entity.id
_entity.type
_entity.pdbx_description
1 polymer ?
#
loop_
_entity_poly.entity_id
_entity_poly.type
_entity_poly.pdbx_seq_one_letter_code
_entity_poly.pdbx_strand_id
1 'polypeptide(L)'
;MKKLINVFLTLALLSSSACTTLNQSVKLGATIGTATGVAAVHAGYNDAGVKPDSSTVLTGAAVGLALGVLTSYITHKEIDKDRYKPTGDPDTYFGDLPPNPFIINMNNQGGN
;
A
#
# COMPACT_ATOMS: atom_id res chain seq x y z
N MET A 1 -7.67 24.66 2.73
CA MET A 1 -7.26 24.01 4.00
C MET A 1 -8.07 22.75 4.33
N LYS A 2 -9.41 22.79 4.40
CA LYS A 2 -10.24 21.58 4.66
C LYS A 2 -10.02 20.41 3.68
N LYS A 3 -9.75 20.69 2.39
CA LYS A 3 -9.46 19.66 1.38
C LYS A 3 -8.14 18.91 1.63
N LEU A 4 -7.11 19.60 2.12
CA LEU A 4 -5.81 18.99 2.44
C LEU A 4 -5.88 18.09 3.67
N ILE A 5 -6.69 18.47 4.66
CA ILE A 5 -6.96 17.66 5.86
C ILE A 5 -7.67 16.35 5.49
N ASN A 6 -8.63 16.37 4.56
CA ASN A 6 -9.29 15.15 4.09
C ASN A 6 -8.35 14.22 3.31
N VAL A 7 -7.39 14.78 2.56
CA VAL A 7 -6.38 13.97 1.85
C VAL A 7 -5.40 13.34 2.83
N PHE A 8 -4.93 14.07 3.85
CA PHE A 8 -4.06 13.53 4.88
C PHE A 8 -4.75 12.45 5.73
N LEU A 9 -6.03 12.65 6.05
CA LEU A 9 -6.80 11.68 6.83
C LEU A 9 -7.02 10.38 6.05
N THR A 10 -7.36 10.46 4.76
CA THR A 10 -7.51 9.27 3.91
C THR A 10 -6.18 8.52 3.71
N LEU A 11 -5.07 9.25 3.57
CA LEU A 11 -3.73 8.68 3.45
C LEU A 11 -3.27 7.98 4.74
N ALA A 12 -3.61 8.55 5.91
CA ALA A 12 -3.34 7.94 7.21
C ALA A 12 -4.14 6.66 7.42
N LEU A 13 -5.43 6.62 7.05
CA LEU A 13 -6.25 5.41 7.16
C LEU A 13 -5.78 4.28 6.22
N LEU A 14 -5.30 4.60 5.02
CA LEU A 14 -4.71 3.60 4.11
C LEU A 14 -3.42 2.99 4.69
N SER A 15 -2.66 3.78 5.44
CA SER A 15 -1.37 3.37 6.03
C SER A 15 -1.52 2.38 7.19
N SER A 16 -2.64 2.40 7.90
CA SER A 16 -2.95 1.42 8.96
C SER A 16 -3.25 0.01 8.43
N SER A 17 -3.47 -0.13 7.12
CA SER A 17 -3.69 -1.41 6.42
C SER A 17 -2.46 -1.84 5.59
N ALA A 18 -1.24 -1.62 6.10
CA ALA A 18 0.02 -1.93 5.42
C ALA A 18 0.31 -3.44 5.18
N CYS A 19 -0.68 -4.31 5.41
CA CYS A 19 -0.75 -5.67 4.88
C CYS A 19 -1.46 -5.68 3.52
N THR A 20 -1.03 -4.85 2.57
CA THR A 20 -1.54 -4.94 1.20
C THR A 20 -0.93 -6.20 0.57
N THR A 21 -1.78 -7.17 0.25
CA THR A 21 -1.34 -8.36 -0.48
C THR A 21 -0.95 -7.96 -1.90
N LEU A 22 0.03 -8.64 -2.52
CA LEU A 22 0.42 -8.43 -3.93
C LEU A 22 -0.79 -8.24 -4.86
N ASN A 23 -1.84 -9.05 -4.67
CA ASN A 23 -3.07 -9.00 -5.45
C ASN A 23 -3.82 -7.65 -5.34
N GLN A 24 -3.87 -7.05 -4.14
CA GLN A 24 -4.51 -5.74 -3.93
C GLN A 24 -3.68 -4.62 -4.55
N SER A 25 -2.35 -4.68 -4.43
CA SER A 25 -1.45 -3.72 -5.05
C SER A 25 -1.59 -3.75 -6.57
N VAL A 26 -1.50 -4.94 -7.18
CA VAL A 26 -1.64 -5.11 -8.63
C VAL A 26 -3.01 -4.65 -9.13
N LYS A 27 -4.09 -4.96 -8.41
CA LYS A 27 -5.43 -4.47 -8.75
C LYS A 27 -5.54 -2.95 -8.67
N LEU A 28 -4.95 -2.34 -7.64
CA LEU A 28 -4.92 -0.89 -7.49
C LEU A 28 -4.12 -0.23 -8.62
N GLY A 29 -2.93 -0.75 -8.92
CA GLY A 29 -2.10 -0.31 -10.04
C GLY A 29 -2.83 -0.43 -11.38
N ALA A 30 -3.47 -1.57 -11.66
CA ALA A 30 -4.28 -1.77 -12.85
C ALA A 30 -5.44 -0.77 -12.94
N THR A 31 -6.14 -0.54 -11.83
CA THR A 31 -7.30 0.38 -11.81
C THR A 31 -6.87 1.82 -12.03
N ILE A 32 -5.83 2.27 -11.32
CA ILE A 32 -5.30 3.63 -11.48
C ILE A 32 -4.72 3.81 -12.87
N GLY A 33 -3.96 2.83 -13.36
CA GLY A 33 -3.35 2.83 -14.68
C GLY A 33 -4.37 2.88 -15.80
N THR A 34 -5.41 2.03 -15.77
CA THR A 34 -6.50 2.08 -16.76
C THR A 34 -7.20 3.44 -16.76
N ALA A 35 -7.53 3.96 -15.58
CA ALA A 35 -8.20 5.25 -15.45
C ALA A 35 -7.35 6.41 -15.99
N THR A 36 -6.04 6.43 -15.68
CA THR A 36 -5.12 7.45 -16.23
C THR A 36 -4.92 7.29 -17.72
N GLY A 37 -4.84 6.07 -18.25
CA GLY A 37 -4.75 5.81 -19.68
C GLY A 37 -5.97 6.31 -20.46
N VAL A 38 -7.18 6.03 -19.96
CA VAL A 38 -8.45 6.55 -20.51
C VAL A 38 -8.48 8.08 -20.43
N ALA A 39 -8.14 8.63 -19.27
CA ALA A 39 -8.12 10.08 -19.07
C ALA A 39 -7.12 10.79 -20.00
N ALA A 40 -5.95 10.20 -20.23
CA ALA A 40 -4.94 10.74 -21.14
C ALA A 40 -5.45 10.78 -22.59
N VAL A 41 -6.11 9.73 -23.06
CA VAL A 41 -6.75 9.70 -24.38
C VAL A 41 -7.82 10.79 -24.47
N HIS A 42 -8.73 10.89 -23.49
CA HIS A 42 -9.76 11.92 -23.50
C HIS A 42 -9.19 13.34 -23.45
N ALA A 43 -8.15 13.59 -22.66
CA ALA A 43 -7.50 14.89 -22.59
C ALA A 43 -6.86 15.29 -23.92
N GLY A 44 -6.11 14.38 -24.55
CA GLY A 44 -5.45 14.65 -25.84
C GLY A 44 -6.43 14.88 -26.98
N TYR A 45 -7.53 14.12 -27.02
CA TYR A 45 -8.56 14.27 -28.04
C TYR A 45 -9.43 15.52 -27.84
N ASN A 46 -9.73 15.89 -26.59
CA ASN A 46 -10.40 17.15 -26.28
C ASN A 46 -9.58 18.36 -26.74
N ASP A 47 -8.25 18.34 -26.57
CA ASP A 47 -7.36 19.41 -27.04
C ASP A 47 -7.33 19.50 -28.58
N ALA A 48 -7.41 18.35 -29.26
CA ALA A 48 -7.53 18.29 -30.71
C ALA A 48 -8.93 18.66 -31.24
N GLY A 49 -9.93 18.87 -30.38
CA GLY A 49 -11.31 19.14 -30.77
C GLY A 49 -12.05 17.96 -31.41
N VAL A 50 -11.53 16.74 -31.24
CA VAL A 50 -12.05 15.52 -31.87
C VAL A 50 -12.53 14.55 -30.79
N LYS A 51 -13.60 13.80 -31.05
CA LYS A 51 -14.03 12.74 -30.11
C LYS A 51 -13.16 11.49 -30.30
N PRO A 52 -12.61 10.91 -29.23
CA PRO A 52 -11.84 9.68 -29.35
C PRO A 52 -12.74 8.52 -29.75
N ASP A 53 -12.25 7.69 -30.67
CA ASP A 53 -12.91 6.43 -30.98
C ASP A 53 -12.78 5.46 -29.80
N SER A 54 -13.77 4.57 -29.67
CA SER A 54 -13.82 3.54 -28.64
C SER A 54 -12.60 2.62 -28.67
N SER A 55 -12.04 2.34 -29.86
CA SER A 55 -10.81 1.56 -30.02
C SER A 55 -9.58 2.27 -29.43
N THR A 56 -9.50 3.59 -29.60
CA THR A 56 -8.40 4.40 -29.05
C THR A 56 -8.49 4.49 -27.53
N VAL A 57 -9.69 4.66 -26.98
CA VAL A 57 -9.91 4.67 -25.52
C VAL A 57 -9.54 3.32 -24.92
N LEU A 58 -9.92 2.22 -25.56
CA LEU A 58 -9.55 0.87 -25.13
C LEU A 58 -8.04 0.66 -25.18
N THR A 59 -7.36 1.16 -26.22
CA THR A 59 -5.91 1.11 -26.34
C THR A 59 -5.24 1.89 -25.21
N GLY A 60 -5.72 3.11 -24.93
CA GLY A 60 -5.25 3.91 -23.80
C GLY A 60 -5.45 3.22 -22.46
N ALA A 61 -6.63 2.63 -22.25
CA ALA A 61 -6.93 1.84 -21.06
C ALA A 61 -5.98 0.64 -20.91
N ALA A 62 -5.70 -0.08 -21.99
CA ALA A 62 -4.81 -1.25 -21.99
C ALA A 62 -3.35 -0.88 -21.72
N VAL A 63 -2.85 0.20 -22.34
CA VAL A 63 -1.51 0.72 -22.07
C VAL A 63 -1.40 1.19 -20.63
N GLY A 64 -2.40 1.94 -20.17
CA GLY A 64 -2.49 2.38 -18.78
C GLY A 64 -2.51 1.21 -17.79
N LEU A 65 -3.28 0.16 -18.08
CA LEU A 65 -3.32 -1.08 -17.29
C LEU A 65 -1.93 -1.70 -17.19
N ALA A 66 -1.27 -1.91 -18.33
CA ALA A 66 0.03 -2.56 -18.39
C ALA A 66 1.07 -1.79 -17.57
N LEU A 67 1.12 -0.47 -17.71
CA LEU A 67 2.01 0.39 -16.94
C LEU A 67 1.66 0.39 -15.44
N GLY A 68 0.38 0.43 -15.10
CA GLY A 68 -0.09 0.40 -13.72
C GLY A 68 0.20 -0.92 -13.00
N VAL A 69 0.03 -2.05 -13.69
CA VAL A 69 0.41 -3.38 -13.17
C VAL A 69 1.92 -3.49 -13.01
N LEU A 70 2.69 -3.07 -14.02
CA LEU A 70 4.15 -3.16 -14.00
C LEU A 70 4.74 -2.33 -12.86
N THR A 71 4.31 -1.07 -12.74
CA THR A 71 4.77 -0.17 -11.67
C THR A 71 4.39 -0.72 -10.30
N SER A 72 3.14 -1.17 -10.12
CA SER A 72 2.73 -1.80 -8.86
C SER A 72 3.55 -3.04 -8.52
N TYR A 73 3.91 -3.87 -9.50
CA TYR A 73 4.70 -5.07 -9.26
C TYR A 73 6.13 -4.73 -8.83
N ILE A 74 6.76 -3.75 -9.49
CA ILE A 74 8.12 -3.29 -9.15
C ILE A 74 8.13 -2.71 -7.73
N THR A 75 7.21 -1.80 -7.42
CA THR A 75 7.13 -1.17 -6.09
C THR A 75 6.84 -2.19 -5.00
N HIS A 76 5.96 -3.17 -5.24
CA HIS A 76 5.72 -4.24 -4.27
C HIS A 76 6.99 -5.05 -4.01
N LYS A 77 7.73 -5.40 -5.07
CA LYS A 77 9.00 -6.14 -4.96
C LYS A 77 10.08 -5.36 -4.22
N GLU A 78 10.13 -4.04 -4.36
CA GLU A 78 11.06 -3.18 -3.61
C GLU A 78 10.72 -3.16 -2.12
N ILE A 79 9.43 -3.02 -1.77
CA ILE A 79 8.98 -3.07 -0.38
C ILE A 79 9.25 -4.44 0.25
N ASP A 80 9.01 -5.53 -0.50
CA ASP A 80 9.32 -6.88 -0.03
C ASP A 80 10.81 -7.07 0.24
N LYS A 81 11.68 -6.50 -0.58
CA LYS A 81 13.13 -6.51 -0.34
C LYS A 81 13.53 -5.69 0.87
N ASP A 82 12.90 -4.54 1.11
CA ASP A 82 13.18 -3.71 2.28
C ASP A 82 12.69 -4.35 3.59
N ARG A 83 11.59 -5.12 3.52
CA ARG A 83 11.11 -5.96 4.64
C ARG A 83 11.97 -7.22 4.82
N TYR A 84 12.51 -7.77 3.74
CA TYR A 84 13.52 -8.82 3.75
C TYR A 84 14.93 -8.23 3.94
N LYS A 85 15.09 -7.35 4.93
CA LYS A 85 16.38 -7.28 5.61
C LYS A 85 16.34 -8.41 6.62
N PRO A 86 17.23 -9.42 6.53
CA PRO A 86 17.45 -10.26 7.70
C PRO A 86 17.88 -9.27 8.78
N THR A 87 16.98 -9.01 9.74
CA THR A 87 17.38 -8.52 11.04
C THR A 87 18.38 -9.55 11.52
N GLY A 88 19.67 -9.26 11.33
CA GLY A 88 20.73 -9.94 12.05
C GLY A 88 20.34 -9.88 13.51
N ASP A 89 20.21 -11.07 14.09
CA ASP A 89 19.93 -11.39 15.48
C ASP A 89 18.66 -10.82 16.10
N PRO A 90 17.64 -11.67 16.33
CA PRO A 90 16.97 -11.70 17.61
C PRO A 90 17.74 -12.65 18.54
N ASP A 91 18.98 -12.30 18.90
CA ASP A 91 19.50 -12.65 20.24
C ASP A 91 18.79 -11.74 21.28
N THR A 92 17.47 -11.62 21.18
CA THR A 92 16.62 -11.29 22.32
C THR A 92 16.63 -12.51 23.20
N TYR A 93 17.69 -12.61 24.00
CA TYR A 93 17.78 -13.53 25.12
C TYR A 93 16.55 -13.30 25.99
N PHE A 94 15.70 -14.33 26.16
CA PHE A 94 14.44 -14.31 26.92
C PHE A 94 14.61 -13.99 28.43
N GLY A 95 15.79 -13.51 28.85
CA GLY A 95 16.09 -13.05 30.20
C GLY A 95 16.24 -11.53 30.36
N ASP A 96 16.23 -10.73 29.27
CA ASP A 96 16.37 -9.25 29.33
C ASP A 96 15.05 -8.50 29.12
N LEU A 97 13.93 -9.22 29.15
CA LEU A 97 12.63 -8.58 29.31
C LEU A 97 12.55 -8.09 30.77
N PRO A 98 12.27 -6.80 31.03
CA PRO A 98 12.00 -6.34 32.38
C PRO A 98 10.87 -7.21 32.96
N PRO A 99 10.99 -7.64 34.23
CA PRO A 99 10.04 -8.57 34.82
C PRO A 99 8.62 -8.05 34.59
N ASN A 100 7.78 -8.94 34.04
CA ASN A 100 6.43 -8.61 33.63
C ASN A 100 5.71 -7.87 34.77
N PRO A 101 5.28 -6.60 34.56
CA PRO A 101 4.71 -5.77 35.63
C PRO A 101 3.37 -6.28 36.16
N PHE A 102 2.81 -7.34 35.55
CA PHE A 102 1.55 -7.96 35.95
C PHE A 102 1.72 -9.27 36.72
N ILE A 103 2.95 -9.76 36.95
CA ILE A 103 3.17 -10.92 37.82
C ILE A 103 3.36 -10.41 39.25
N ILE A 104 2.24 -10.17 39.92
CA ILE A 104 2.23 -10.00 41.37
C ILE A 104 2.42 -11.40 41.97
N ASN A 105 3.55 -11.63 42.62
CA ASN A 105 3.83 -12.90 43.29
C ASN A 105 2.84 -13.08 44.44
N MET A 106 1.78 -13.86 44.24
CA MET A 106 0.72 -14.10 45.24
C MET A 106 1.15 -15.05 46.37
N ASN A 107 2.42 -15.45 46.45
CA ASN A 107 2.87 -16.38 47.49
C ASN A 107 3.35 -15.70 48.78
N ASN A 108 2.62 -14.69 49.25
CA ASN A 108 2.73 -14.28 50.65
C ASN A 108 1.41 -13.75 51.23
N GLN A 109 0.32 -14.45 50.92
CA GLN A 109 -0.91 -14.36 51.71
C GLN A 109 -1.35 -15.76 52.11
N GLY A 110 -0.76 -16.28 53.18
CA GLY A 110 -1.27 -17.45 53.88
C GLY A 110 -0.20 -18.26 54.59
N GLY A 111 -0.11 -18.14 55.92
CA GLY A 111 0.44 -19.21 56.75
C GLY A 111 1.21 -18.77 57.98
N ASN A 112 0.45 -18.53 59.06
CA ASN A 112 0.82 -18.51 60.49
C ASN A 112 1.82 -17.48 61.01
#